data_AF-A0A9E0CUV9-F1
#
_entry.id   AF-A0A9E0CUV9-F1
#
_cell.length_a   1.000
_cell.length_b   1.000
_cell.length_c   1.000
_cell.angle_alpha   90.00
_cell.angle_beta   90.00
_cell.angle_gamma   90.00
#
_symmetry.space_group_name_H-M   'P 1'
#
loop_
_entity.id
_entity.type
_entity.pdbx_description
1 polymer ?
#
loop_
_entity_poly.entity_id
_entity_poly.type
_entity_poly.pdbx_seq_one_letter_code
_entity_poly.pdbx_strand_id
1 'polypeptide(L)'
;MMPMGTCPRCGTPHSAGLMVCGACGAPIAPTAPVAAGSPGSAEAPIPTVPPPPGPPPGATLSTPTSPPPPGAGTKKRSNTLVIGALVGVAALVGIGLALTRGDDSKTTGSTTLNSTQTTATTLPAATSSTYPEGTLDPSVLGQGEVLLEPVNAPMAEPFMPTVGSGQEAVPSVSLPSVPIPSTTAPLPAGQVALPQVAGREPGLYGGTRNAAACDPQAMITFLEQHPDKAAAWAGVQGIAAGDIRTYIEGLTPVVLTRDTRVTNHGFRNGQAFAHPSVLQAGHAVLVDRWGVPRAKCSCGNPLSPPVPLTTPPVYVGPRWPTFDPTVIIVIIATDPVDEGFILVDLTTGVLIVRPVGADPGTTDLATGDVRITLRWADTADIDLSVTDPTGETVGYGNRSVSSGGTLDVDANAPCDSATATPAENIIWADTAPDGRYVITVNLYNPCTAGDSHPFQLTALVGGVPVQLYLGTDDGGLTPVDGAGTVSSTTPTLIFAFDLGDVTIVPDSPDAPTTDPAATSWEDASITILDLLLLDCGVTATYTNMGEVEGGWNWIATTPSGDADFTILDPTGAWYVQANNELAGELAVSCGFYTP
;
A
#
# COMPACT_ATOMS: atom_id res chain seq x y z
N MET A 1 19.83 -44.39 -24.24
CA MET A 1 18.46 -44.16 -23.74
C MET A 1 18.55 -43.09 -22.67
N MET A 2 17.94 -41.92 -22.86
CA MET A 2 17.89 -40.89 -21.81
C MET A 2 17.03 -41.41 -20.63
N PRO A 3 17.36 -41.09 -19.37
CA PRO A 3 16.53 -41.50 -18.24
C PRO A 3 15.15 -40.82 -18.32
N MET A 4 14.08 -41.61 -18.29
CA MET A 4 12.70 -41.12 -18.19
C MET A 4 12.30 -41.04 -16.72
N GLY A 5 11.76 -39.90 -16.30
CA GLY A 5 11.15 -39.73 -14.98
C GLY A 5 9.65 -40.00 -15.03
N THR A 6 9.02 -40.21 -13.88
CA THR A 6 7.56 -40.35 -13.76
C THR A 6 7.01 -39.28 -12.82
N CYS A 7 5.94 -38.60 -13.22
CA CYS A 7 5.31 -37.57 -12.41
C CYS A 7 4.82 -38.17 -11.07
N PRO A 8 5.19 -37.61 -9.90
CA PRO A 8 4.81 -38.16 -8.61
C PRO A 8 3.31 -38.03 -8.30
N ARG A 9 2.59 -37.15 -9.00
CA ARG A 9 1.16 -36.92 -8.78
C ARG A 9 0.26 -37.84 -9.61
N CYS A 10 0.64 -38.15 -10.85
CA CYS A 10 -0.21 -38.90 -11.79
C CYS A 10 0.48 -40.08 -12.51
N GLY A 11 1.76 -40.33 -12.22
CA GLY A 11 2.52 -41.45 -12.78
C GLY A 11 2.89 -41.34 -14.26
N THR A 12 2.58 -40.22 -14.92
CA THR A 12 2.84 -40.06 -16.36
C THR A 12 4.35 -39.96 -16.63
N PRO A 13 4.91 -40.73 -17.59
CA PRO A 13 6.33 -40.65 -17.96
C PRO A 13 6.66 -39.30 -18.62
N HIS A 14 7.83 -38.76 -18.32
CA HIS A 14 8.31 -37.53 -18.94
C HIS A 14 9.82 -37.59 -19.19
N SER A 15 10.27 -36.75 -20.12
CA SER A 15 11.69 -36.52 -20.40
C SER A 15 12.37 -35.83 -19.21
N ALA A 16 13.65 -36.09 -18.98
CA ALA A 16 14.42 -35.39 -17.95
C ALA A 16 14.50 -33.88 -18.25
N GLY A 17 14.35 -33.04 -17.21
CA GLY A 17 14.46 -31.57 -17.31
C GLY A 17 13.14 -30.78 -17.40
N LEU A 18 11.98 -31.45 -17.40
CA LEU A 18 10.68 -30.76 -17.27
C LEU A 18 10.43 -30.33 -15.82
N MET A 19 10.10 -29.05 -15.63
CA MET A 19 9.75 -28.45 -14.34
C MET A 19 8.25 -28.62 -13.98
N VAL A 20 7.41 -28.95 -14.97
CA VAL A 20 5.95 -29.11 -14.80
C VAL A 20 5.44 -30.26 -15.67
N CYS A 21 4.55 -31.10 -15.13
CA CYS A 21 3.93 -32.19 -15.86
C CYS A 21 2.87 -31.68 -16.84
N GLY A 22 3.05 -31.90 -18.15
CA GLY A 22 2.10 -31.48 -19.17
C GLY A 22 0.71 -32.14 -19.11
N ALA A 23 0.56 -33.25 -18.36
CA ALA A 23 -0.72 -33.95 -18.24
C ALA A 23 -1.59 -33.49 -17.05
N CYS A 24 -0.98 -33.05 -15.95
CA CYS A 24 -1.71 -32.70 -14.72
C CYS A 24 -1.29 -31.36 -14.08
N GLY A 25 -0.34 -30.65 -14.69
CA GLY A 25 0.15 -29.35 -14.22
C GLY A 25 0.96 -29.39 -12.93
N ALA A 26 1.29 -30.57 -12.40
CA ALA A 26 2.06 -30.67 -11.16
C ALA A 26 3.53 -30.30 -11.37
N PRO A 27 4.15 -29.54 -10.45
CA PRO A 27 5.59 -29.27 -10.50
C PRO A 27 6.39 -30.57 -10.35
N ILE A 28 7.46 -30.71 -11.11
CA ILE A 28 8.39 -31.83 -11.09
C ILE A 28 9.73 -31.28 -10.56
N ALA A 29 10.15 -31.75 -9.38
CA ALA A 29 11.40 -31.29 -8.77
C ALA A 29 12.62 -31.79 -9.58
N PRO A 30 13.65 -30.95 -9.82
CA PRO A 30 14.86 -31.40 -10.49
C PRO A 30 15.62 -32.40 -9.62
N THR A 31 15.84 -33.61 -10.12
CA THR A 31 16.74 -34.57 -9.48
C THR A 31 18.18 -34.09 -9.64
N ALA A 32 18.84 -33.75 -8.52
CA ALA A 32 20.26 -33.41 -8.51
C ALA A 32 21.12 -34.55 -9.10
N PRO A 33 22.21 -34.23 -9.82
CA PRO A 33 23.08 -35.26 -10.38
C PRO A 33 23.81 -36.01 -9.25
N VAL A 34 23.75 -37.34 -9.30
CA VAL A 34 24.48 -38.22 -8.39
C VAL A 34 25.98 -38.09 -8.69
N ALA A 35 26.73 -37.47 -7.79
CA ALA A 35 28.18 -37.39 -7.88
C ALA A 35 28.81 -38.77 -7.62
N ALA A 36 29.69 -39.20 -8.54
CA ALA A 36 30.49 -40.40 -8.43
C ALA A 36 31.49 -40.29 -7.27
N GLY A 37 31.52 -41.29 -6.40
CA GLY A 37 32.42 -41.33 -5.25
C GLY A 37 33.84 -41.78 -5.57
N SER A 38 34.81 -41.36 -4.74
CA SER A 38 35.97 -42.13 -4.24
C SER A 38 36.77 -41.28 -3.21
N PRO A 39 37.75 -41.81 -2.44
CA PRO A 39 37.52 -42.39 -1.12
C PRO A 39 38.38 -41.75 0.01
N GLY A 40 37.89 -41.88 1.25
CA GLY A 40 38.72 -41.97 2.46
C GLY A 40 39.19 -40.66 3.09
N SER A 41 38.64 -40.35 4.27
CA SER A 41 39.42 -39.89 5.42
C SER A 41 38.59 -39.98 6.71
N ALA A 42 39.31 -40.26 7.79
CA ALA A 42 38.82 -40.81 9.04
C ALA A 42 37.82 -39.93 9.81
N GLU A 43 37.00 -40.64 10.59
CA GLU A 43 36.06 -40.17 11.59
C GLU A 43 36.75 -39.28 12.63
N ALA A 44 36.34 -38.00 12.70
CA ALA A 44 36.70 -37.08 13.77
C ALA A 44 35.53 -36.99 14.77
N PRO A 45 35.78 -36.99 16.10
CA PRO A 45 34.72 -37.01 17.09
C PRO A 45 33.97 -35.68 17.17
N ILE A 46 32.66 -35.77 17.39
CA ILE A 46 31.71 -34.68 17.59
C ILE A 46 32.11 -33.85 18.82
N PRO A 47 32.22 -32.52 18.74
CA PRO A 47 32.42 -31.69 19.92
C PRO A 47 31.13 -31.64 20.76
N THR A 48 31.19 -32.08 22.01
CA THR A 48 30.10 -31.95 22.98
C THR A 48 29.98 -30.51 23.45
N VAL A 49 28.85 -29.88 23.14
CA VAL A 49 28.45 -28.58 23.69
C VAL A 49 28.16 -28.73 25.19
N PRO A 50 28.75 -27.93 26.10
CA PRO A 50 28.40 -27.96 27.52
C PRO A 50 27.02 -27.32 27.76
N PRO A 51 26.24 -27.81 28.74
CA PRO A 51 24.92 -27.26 29.06
C PRO A 51 25.01 -25.84 29.63
N PRO A 52 23.97 -25.00 29.44
CA PRO A 52 23.93 -23.64 29.96
C PRO A 52 23.98 -23.61 31.51
N PRO A 53 24.56 -22.55 32.11
CA PRO A 53 24.62 -22.43 33.57
C PRO A 53 23.22 -22.29 34.17
N GLY A 54 22.98 -23.02 35.26
CA GLY A 54 21.71 -22.99 36.00
C GLY A 54 21.45 -21.64 36.69
N PRO A 55 20.18 -21.36 37.05
CA PRO A 55 19.78 -20.08 37.63
C PRO A 55 20.32 -19.90 39.07
N PRO A 56 20.61 -18.67 39.49
CA PRO A 56 21.10 -18.38 40.84
C PRO A 56 20.02 -18.61 41.92
N PRO A 57 20.42 -18.97 43.15
CA PRO A 57 19.47 -19.33 44.21
C PRO A 57 18.81 -18.11 44.86
N GLY A 58 17.47 -18.13 44.86
CA GLY A 58 16.57 -17.69 45.93
C GLY A 58 16.79 -16.31 46.58
N ALA A 59 16.09 -15.29 46.07
CA ALA A 59 15.67 -14.13 46.86
C ALA A 59 14.19 -14.29 47.25
N THR A 60 13.93 -14.14 48.55
CA THR A 60 12.64 -14.30 49.24
C THR A 60 11.57 -13.31 48.74
N LEU A 61 10.39 -13.84 48.41
CA LEU A 61 9.16 -13.10 48.11
C LEU A 61 8.75 -12.19 49.29
N SER A 62 8.65 -10.88 49.03
CA SER A 62 7.88 -9.95 49.85
C SER A 62 6.75 -9.36 49.00
N THR A 63 5.53 -9.55 49.45
CA THR A 63 4.28 -9.08 48.85
C THR A 63 4.19 -7.55 48.83
N PRO A 64 3.74 -6.91 47.73
CA PRO A 64 3.41 -5.49 47.75
C PRO A 64 2.00 -5.27 48.31
N THR A 65 1.94 -4.48 49.38
CA THR A 65 0.73 -3.97 50.04
C THR A 65 0.05 -2.93 49.16
N SER A 66 -1.27 -3.00 49.01
CA SER A 66 -2.10 -2.01 48.30
C SER A 66 -1.97 -0.60 48.90
N PRO A 67 -1.97 0.48 48.08
CA PRO A 67 -2.06 1.84 48.59
C PRO A 67 -3.51 2.18 49.04
N PRO A 68 -3.68 3.05 50.06
CA PRO A 68 -4.99 3.43 50.60
C PRO A 68 -5.70 4.50 49.75
N PRO A 69 -7.02 4.69 49.94
CA PRO A 69 -7.81 5.61 49.11
C PRO A 69 -7.60 7.08 49.51
N PRO A 70 -7.63 8.04 48.57
CA PRO A 70 -7.61 9.45 48.92
C PRO A 70 -9.00 9.93 49.39
N GLY A 71 -9.08 10.32 50.65
CA GLY A 71 -10.22 10.99 51.26
C GLY A 71 -10.07 12.53 51.29
N ALA A 72 -11.13 13.20 50.88
CA ALA A 72 -11.66 14.51 51.29
C ALA A 72 -10.70 15.62 51.82
N GLY A 73 -10.43 16.59 50.93
CA GLY A 73 -10.93 17.98 51.03
C GLY A 73 -10.26 18.99 51.97
N THR A 74 -9.86 20.15 51.42
CA THR A 74 -10.21 21.48 51.98
C THR A 74 -10.20 22.57 50.89
N LYS A 75 -11.15 23.50 51.03
CA LYS A 75 -11.58 24.56 50.10
C LYS A 75 -10.62 25.77 50.05
N LYS A 76 -10.58 26.49 48.92
CA LYS A 76 -10.73 27.97 48.92
C LYS A 76 -11.19 28.60 47.59
N ARG A 77 -12.44 29.11 47.65
CA ARG A 77 -13.03 30.36 47.09
C ARG A 77 -13.15 30.59 45.57
N SER A 78 -14.38 30.34 45.11
CA SER A 78 -15.31 31.12 44.25
C SER A 78 -14.81 32.33 43.44
N ASN A 79 -15.27 32.38 42.17
CA ASN A 79 -16.30 33.35 41.79
C ASN A 79 -17.19 32.84 40.65
N THR A 80 -18.45 33.20 40.75
CA THR A 80 -19.62 32.77 39.98
C THR A 80 -19.85 33.64 38.75
N LEU A 81 -20.29 33.06 37.63
CA LEU A 81 -21.30 33.70 36.77
C LEU A 81 -22.17 32.62 36.10
N VAL A 82 -23.48 32.82 36.18
CA VAL A 82 -24.57 31.96 35.68
C VAL A 82 -25.20 32.66 34.46
N ILE A 83 -25.98 31.87 33.70
CA ILE A 83 -26.99 32.21 32.68
C ILE A 83 -26.42 32.12 31.25
N GLY A 84 -26.99 31.35 30.31
CA GLY A 84 -28.23 30.59 30.31
C GLY A 84 -28.39 29.82 28.99
N ALA A 85 -29.25 28.81 29.04
CA ALA A 85 -29.68 28.01 27.90
C ALA A 85 -30.47 28.83 26.87
N LEU A 86 -30.25 28.57 25.58
CA LEU A 86 -31.21 28.84 24.52
C LEU A 86 -31.24 27.66 23.54
N VAL A 87 -32.36 26.94 23.62
CA VAL A 87 -32.95 26.13 22.55
C VAL A 87 -33.42 27.09 21.45
N GLY A 88 -33.17 26.79 20.17
CA GLY A 88 -33.82 27.56 19.11
C GLY A 88 -33.41 27.30 17.66
N VAL A 89 -34.11 26.35 17.03
CA VAL A 89 -34.69 26.45 15.68
C VAL A 89 -33.78 26.29 14.45
N ALA A 90 -34.12 25.27 13.68
CA ALA A 90 -33.74 24.98 12.31
C ALA A 90 -34.16 26.08 11.32
N ALA A 91 -33.30 26.39 10.36
CA ALA A 91 -33.66 27.05 9.12
C ALA A 91 -33.01 26.31 7.93
N LEU A 92 -33.84 25.54 7.23
CA LEU A 92 -33.59 25.03 5.89
C LEU A 92 -33.55 26.21 4.91
N VAL A 93 -32.45 26.38 4.19
CA VAL A 93 -32.41 27.19 2.96
C VAL A 93 -32.24 26.23 1.81
N GLY A 94 -33.37 25.91 1.17
CA GLY A 94 -33.40 25.27 -0.14
C GLY A 94 -33.20 26.33 -1.22
N ILE A 95 -32.13 26.19 -2.01
CA ILE A 95 -32.02 26.85 -3.30
C ILE A 95 -32.36 25.79 -4.33
N GLY A 96 -33.63 25.82 -4.78
CA GLY A 96 -34.08 25.09 -5.96
C GLY A 96 -33.66 25.86 -7.20
N LEU A 97 -32.68 25.34 -7.93
CA LEU A 97 -32.41 25.77 -9.29
C LEU A 97 -33.25 24.93 -10.25
N ALA A 98 -34.37 25.52 -10.67
CA ALA A 98 -35.19 25.01 -11.76
C ALA A 98 -34.49 25.31 -13.09
N LEU A 99 -34.11 24.27 -13.84
CA LEU A 99 -33.87 24.39 -15.27
C LEU A 99 -34.92 23.56 -16.01
N THR A 100 -35.67 24.26 -16.84
CA THR A 100 -36.81 23.80 -17.61
C THR A 100 -36.39 22.95 -18.80
N ARG A 101 -37.23 21.95 -19.09
CA ARG A 101 -37.33 21.18 -20.33
C ARG A 101 -37.09 22.04 -21.59
N GLY A 102 -36.24 21.54 -22.48
CA GLY A 102 -36.30 21.80 -23.92
C GLY A 102 -36.52 20.48 -24.63
N ASP A 103 -37.73 20.28 -25.15
CA ASP A 103 -38.05 19.26 -26.15
C ASP A 103 -37.43 19.70 -27.48
N ASP A 104 -36.66 18.84 -28.14
CA ASP A 104 -36.46 18.92 -29.58
C ASP A 104 -36.40 17.51 -30.20
N SER A 105 -37.54 17.14 -30.78
CA SER A 105 -37.69 16.04 -31.72
C SER A 105 -37.15 16.43 -33.09
N LYS A 106 -36.19 15.66 -33.64
CA LYS A 106 -36.05 15.44 -35.09
C LYS A 106 -35.12 14.26 -35.43
N THR A 107 -35.77 13.15 -35.79
CA THR A 107 -35.48 12.22 -36.89
C THR A 107 -34.18 12.38 -37.68
N THR A 108 -33.34 11.32 -37.71
CA THR A 108 -32.91 10.61 -38.94
C THR A 108 -32.04 9.38 -38.62
N GLY A 109 -32.19 8.30 -39.40
CA GLY A 109 -31.16 7.27 -39.58
C GLY A 109 -31.42 5.89 -38.95
N SER A 110 -32.32 5.11 -39.56
CA SER A 110 -32.41 3.67 -39.32
C SER A 110 -31.24 2.96 -40.02
N THR A 111 -30.32 2.41 -39.22
CA THR A 111 -29.37 1.38 -39.68
C THR A 111 -29.75 0.09 -38.99
N THR A 112 -30.44 -0.79 -39.72
CA THR A 112 -30.77 -2.14 -39.29
C THR A 112 -29.49 -2.97 -39.17
N LEU A 113 -28.97 -3.10 -37.95
CA LEU A 113 -28.08 -4.20 -37.59
C LEU A 113 -28.95 -5.35 -37.07
N ASN A 114 -28.95 -6.47 -37.80
CA ASN A 114 -29.47 -7.74 -37.34
C ASN A 114 -28.70 -8.17 -36.08
N SER A 115 -29.15 -7.73 -34.91
CA SER A 115 -28.79 -8.36 -33.65
C SER A 115 -29.62 -9.63 -33.53
N THR A 116 -28.98 -10.77 -33.76
CA THR A 116 -29.48 -12.04 -33.24
C THR A 116 -29.67 -11.86 -31.75
N GLN A 117 -30.93 -11.73 -31.35
CA GLN A 117 -31.38 -11.65 -29.97
C GLN A 117 -31.02 -12.97 -29.28
N THR A 118 -29.82 -13.05 -28.72
CA THR A 118 -29.49 -14.09 -27.75
C THR A 118 -30.34 -13.77 -26.53
N THR A 119 -31.30 -14.66 -26.26
CA THR A 119 -32.19 -14.59 -25.10
C THR A 119 -31.36 -14.30 -23.86
N ALA A 120 -31.55 -13.11 -23.26
CA ALA A 120 -31.00 -12.82 -21.96
C ALA A 120 -31.56 -13.86 -20.99
N THR A 121 -30.71 -14.75 -20.49
CA THR A 121 -31.07 -15.70 -19.43
C THR A 121 -31.40 -14.88 -18.20
N THR A 122 -32.68 -14.58 -17.99
CA THR A 122 -33.19 -14.03 -16.73
C THR A 122 -32.79 -14.98 -15.62
N LEU A 123 -31.98 -14.49 -14.66
CA LEU A 123 -31.68 -15.17 -13.40
C LEU A 123 -33.00 -15.66 -12.77
N PRO A 124 -33.13 -16.95 -12.38
CA PRO A 124 -34.28 -17.40 -11.61
C PRO A 124 -34.33 -16.63 -10.29
N ALA A 125 -35.54 -16.27 -9.84
CA ALA A 125 -35.74 -15.58 -8.57
C ALA A 125 -35.10 -16.38 -7.42
N ALA A 126 -34.13 -15.77 -6.74
CA ALA A 126 -33.57 -16.33 -5.51
C ALA A 126 -34.67 -16.39 -4.44
N THR A 127 -34.91 -17.57 -3.88
CA THR A 127 -35.86 -17.75 -2.76
C THR A 127 -35.13 -17.58 -1.43
N SER A 128 -35.76 -16.89 -0.48
CA SER A 128 -35.29 -16.87 0.91
C SER A 128 -36.09 -17.82 1.76
N SER A 129 -35.43 -18.43 2.73
CA SER A 129 -36.08 -18.89 3.96
C SER A 129 -35.62 -18.05 5.14
N THR A 130 -36.56 -17.65 5.99
CA THR A 130 -36.28 -17.03 7.28
C THR A 130 -36.18 -18.14 8.32
N TYR A 131 -34.95 -18.42 8.76
CA TYR A 131 -34.70 -19.21 9.96
C TYR A 131 -34.73 -18.31 11.20
N PRO A 132 -35.21 -18.79 12.35
CA PRO A 132 -35.09 -18.04 13.61
C PRO A 132 -33.63 -17.73 13.93
N GLU A 133 -33.36 -16.53 14.44
CA GLU A 133 -32.02 -16.07 14.80
C GLU A 133 -31.35 -17.06 15.78
N GLY A 134 -30.10 -17.44 15.51
CA GLY A 134 -29.34 -18.39 16.32
C GLY A 134 -29.71 -19.87 16.18
N THR A 135 -30.60 -20.25 15.24
CA THR A 135 -31.01 -21.67 15.05
C THR A 135 -30.41 -22.36 13.84
N LEU A 136 -29.72 -21.62 12.96
CA LEU A 136 -29.01 -22.17 11.83
C LEU A 136 -27.68 -22.77 12.29
N ASP A 137 -27.49 -24.07 12.05
CA ASP A 137 -26.19 -24.73 12.17
C ASP A 137 -25.50 -24.73 10.79
N PRO A 138 -24.44 -23.93 10.59
CA PRO A 138 -23.76 -23.83 9.29
C PRO A 138 -23.13 -25.14 8.82
N SER A 139 -22.95 -26.13 9.71
CA SER A 139 -22.36 -27.43 9.34
C SER A 139 -23.31 -28.38 8.62
N VAL A 140 -24.61 -28.08 8.57
CA VAL A 140 -25.65 -28.95 8.00
C VAL A 140 -26.55 -28.24 6.99
N LEU A 141 -26.04 -27.21 6.33
CA LEU A 141 -26.77 -26.50 5.27
C LEU A 141 -27.22 -27.48 4.16
N GLY A 142 -28.45 -27.27 3.69
CA GLY A 142 -29.02 -28.01 2.59
C GLY A 142 -28.31 -27.74 1.26
N GLN A 143 -28.51 -28.63 0.28
CA GLN A 143 -27.94 -28.46 -1.04
C GLN A 143 -28.46 -27.16 -1.69
N GLY A 144 -27.54 -26.28 -2.10
CA GLY A 144 -27.87 -24.99 -2.70
C GLY A 144 -28.21 -23.89 -1.70
N GLU A 145 -28.21 -24.16 -0.39
CA GLU A 145 -28.34 -23.11 0.62
C GLU A 145 -27.02 -22.31 0.74
N VAL A 146 -27.16 -20.99 0.88
CA VAL A 146 -26.06 -20.04 1.10
C VAL A 146 -26.39 -19.21 2.32
N LEU A 147 -25.52 -19.26 3.32
CA LEU A 147 -25.68 -18.54 4.58
C LEU A 147 -25.43 -17.05 4.39
N LEU A 148 -26.36 -16.22 4.87
CA LEU A 148 -26.17 -14.77 4.99
C LEU A 148 -25.51 -14.46 6.32
N GLU A 149 -24.37 -13.78 6.27
CA GLU A 149 -23.61 -13.38 7.45
C GLU A 149 -23.64 -11.85 7.58
N PRO A 150 -24.49 -11.29 8.46
CA PRO A 150 -24.51 -9.85 8.74
C PRO A 150 -23.33 -9.41 9.61
N VAL A 151 -22.93 -8.15 9.44
CA VAL A 151 -21.83 -7.51 10.20
C VAL A 151 -22.20 -7.46 11.68
N ASN A 152 -21.22 -7.67 12.57
CA ASN A 152 -21.39 -7.64 14.03
C ASN A 152 -22.43 -8.65 14.58
N ALA A 153 -22.85 -9.65 13.80
CA ALA A 153 -23.72 -10.72 14.29
C ALA A 153 -22.92 -11.85 14.94
N PRO A 154 -23.41 -12.46 16.03
CA PRO A 154 -22.78 -13.63 16.64
C PRO A 154 -22.66 -14.78 15.63
N MET A 155 -21.49 -15.40 15.57
CA MET A 155 -21.25 -16.56 14.72
C MET A 155 -21.18 -17.85 15.53
N ALA A 156 -21.72 -18.92 14.96
CA ALA A 156 -21.55 -20.27 15.49
C ALA A 156 -20.15 -20.81 15.18
N GLU A 157 -19.54 -21.50 16.14
CA GLU A 157 -18.30 -22.27 15.97
C GLU A 157 -17.09 -21.49 15.40
N PRO A 158 -16.74 -20.33 15.99
CA PRO A 158 -15.64 -19.52 15.46
C PRO A 158 -14.27 -20.18 15.70
N PHE A 159 -13.33 -19.95 14.78
CA PHE A 159 -11.93 -20.32 14.99
C PHE A 159 -11.33 -19.58 16.18
N MET A 160 -11.71 -18.33 16.41
CA MET A 160 -11.19 -17.51 17.50
C MET A 160 -12.16 -16.39 17.87
N PRO A 161 -11.96 -15.69 19.01
CA PRO A 161 -12.56 -14.38 19.22
C PRO A 161 -12.24 -13.42 18.06
N THR A 162 -12.90 -12.26 18.03
CA THR A 162 -12.59 -11.19 17.06
C THR A 162 -11.08 -10.96 16.96
N VAL A 163 -10.58 -10.94 15.73
CA VAL A 163 -9.19 -10.67 15.40
C VAL A 163 -8.90 -9.20 15.71
N GLY A 164 -8.06 -8.95 16.71
CA GLY A 164 -7.73 -7.60 17.18
C GLY A 164 -8.79 -7.01 18.13
N SER A 165 -8.93 -5.68 18.09
CA SER A 165 -9.81 -4.93 19.00
C SER A 165 -10.65 -3.91 18.24
N GLY A 166 -11.94 -3.82 18.58
CA GLY A 166 -12.88 -2.90 17.93
C GLY A 166 -14.18 -3.57 17.49
N GLN A 167 -15.07 -2.79 16.88
CA GLN A 167 -16.23 -3.31 16.16
C GLN A 167 -15.98 -3.14 14.66
N GLU A 168 -16.52 -4.04 13.85
CA GLU A 168 -16.43 -3.89 12.40
C GLU A 168 -17.14 -2.59 11.98
N ALA A 169 -16.46 -1.79 11.18
CA ALA A 169 -16.91 -0.48 10.79
C ALA A 169 -17.94 -0.60 9.66
N VAL A 170 -19.19 -0.22 9.96
CA VAL A 170 -20.15 0.12 8.90
C VAL A 170 -19.79 1.53 8.39
N PRO A 171 -19.80 1.78 7.07
CA PRO A 171 -19.51 3.11 6.54
C PRO A 171 -20.33 4.19 7.23
N SER A 172 -19.65 5.23 7.73
CA SER A 172 -20.29 6.38 8.39
C SER A 172 -20.67 7.49 7.40
N VAL A 173 -20.16 7.39 6.17
CA VAL A 173 -20.40 8.31 5.06
C VAL A 173 -20.97 7.56 3.86
N SER A 174 -21.63 8.31 2.97
CA SER A 174 -21.93 7.78 1.64
C SER A 174 -20.62 7.56 0.90
N LEU A 175 -20.31 6.31 0.59
CA LEU A 175 -19.09 6.00 -0.16
C LEU A 175 -19.19 6.57 -1.59
N PRO A 176 -18.07 7.07 -2.15
CA PRO A 176 -18.01 7.38 -3.57
C PRO A 176 -18.44 6.16 -4.38
N SER A 177 -19.29 6.38 -5.38
CA SER A 177 -19.66 5.34 -6.33
C SER A 177 -18.51 5.13 -7.31
N VAL A 178 -17.49 4.38 -6.90
CA VAL A 178 -16.43 3.93 -7.81
C VAL A 178 -17.05 2.84 -8.70
N PRO A 179 -17.13 3.03 -10.02
CA PRO A 179 -17.59 1.99 -10.93
C PRO A 179 -16.56 0.88 -10.92
N ILE A 180 -16.93 -0.27 -10.38
CA ILE A 180 -16.07 -1.45 -10.34
C ILE A 180 -16.35 -2.27 -11.62
N PRO A 181 -15.36 -2.46 -12.51
CA PRO A 181 -15.50 -3.34 -13.64
C PRO A 181 -15.85 -4.74 -13.16
N SER A 182 -16.92 -5.30 -13.72
CA SER A 182 -17.30 -6.67 -13.47
C SER A 182 -17.32 -7.44 -14.77
N THR A 183 -16.83 -8.66 -14.73
CA THR A 183 -17.01 -9.61 -15.82
C THR A 183 -18.10 -10.59 -15.42
N THR A 184 -18.97 -10.92 -16.38
CA THR A 184 -19.86 -12.06 -16.26
C THR A 184 -19.27 -13.15 -17.15
N ALA A 185 -18.48 -14.07 -16.58
CA ALA A 185 -17.99 -15.21 -17.35
C ALA A 185 -19.20 -16.02 -17.87
N PRO A 186 -19.22 -16.42 -19.16
CA PRO A 186 -20.27 -17.30 -19.66
C PRO A 186 -20.15 -18.66 -18.96
N LEU A 187 -21.11 -18.96 -18.08
CA LEU A 187 -21.13 -20.25 -17.40
C LEU A 187 -21.85 -21.31 -18.25
N PRO A 188 -21.51 -22.60 -18.08
CA PRO A 188 -22.31 -23.70 -18.62
C PRO A 188 -23.78 -23.58 -18.20
N ALA A 189 -24.69 -24.05 -19.05
CA ALA A 189 -26.13 -24.01 -18.77
C ALA A 189 -26.45 -24.62 -17.39
N GLY A 190 -27.12 -23.84 -16.53
CA GLY A 190 -27.54 -24.25 -15.18
C GLY A 190 -26.80 -23.56 -14.03
N GLN A 191 -25.68 -22.89 -14.26
CA GLN A 191 -24.98 -22.17 -13.18
C GLN A 191 -25.48 -20.74 -13.01
N VAL A 192 -25.46 -20.23 -11.78
CA VAL A 192 -25.74 -18.82 -11.48
C VAL A 192 -24.49 -17.99 -11.72
N ALA A 193 -24.55 -17.10 -12.72
CA ALA A 193 -23.49 -16.15 -12.99
C ALA A 193 -23.53 -15.04 -11.94
N LEU A 194 -22.48 -14.96 -11.14
CA LEU A 194 -22.23 -13.82 -10.27
C LEU A 194 -21.20 -12.91 -10.93
N PRO A 195 -21.37 -11.57 -10.84
CA PRO A 195 -20.33 -10.62 -11.21
C PRO A 195 -19.00 -10.97 -10.56
N GLN A 196 -17.95 -11.12 -11.38
CA GLN A 196 -16.58 -11.34 -10.90
C GLN A 196 -15.80 -10.04 -10.99
N VAL A 197 -15.10 -9.72 -9.90
CA VAL A 197 -14.29 -8.50 -9.75
C VAL A 197 -12.86 -8.90 -9.38
N ALA A 198 -11.88 -8.26 -10.01
CA ALA A 198 -10.47 -8.46 -9.65
C ALA A 198 -10.20 -7.88 -8.25
N GLY A 199 -9.50 -8.63 -7.40
CA GLY A 199 -9.21 -8.18 -6.02
C GLY A 199 -8.36 -6.90 -5.92
N ARG A 200 -7.67 -6.51 -6.99
CA ARG A 200 -6.87 -5.27 -7.07
C ARG A 200 -7.68 -4.01 -7.38
N GLU A 201 -8.97 -4.13 -7.68
CA GLU A 201 -9.74 -2.99 -8.21
C GLU A 201 -9.81 -1.84 -7.18
N PRO A 202 -9.42 -0.61 -7.58
CA PRO A 202 -9.48 0.54 -6.69
C PRO A 202 -10.89 0.77 -6.13
N GLY A 203 -10.98 0.98 -4.81
CA GLY A 203 -12.25 1.22 -4.13
C GLY A 203 -13.16 0.00 -3.97
N LEU A 204 -12.74 -1.20 -4.38
CA LEU A 204 -13.40 -2.47 -4.03
C LEU A 204 -13.48 -2.64 -2.51
N TYR A 205 -12.44 -2.19 -1.83
CA TYR A 205 -12.29 -2.28 -0.39
C TYR A 205 -12.37 -0.90 0.26
N GLY A 206 -12.84 -0.91 1.49
CA GLY A 206 -12.74 0.21 2.40
C GLY A 206 -11.73 -0.06 3.50
N GLY A 207 -11.46 0.97 4.29
CA GLY A 207 -10.66 0.86 5.50
C GLY A 207 -10.92 2.04 6.40
N THR A 208 -10.62 1.88 7.67
CA THR A 208 -10.33 3.01 8.56
C THR A 208 -8.82 3.10 8.68
N ARG A 209 -8.26 4.32 8.77
CA ARG A 209 -6.82 4.53 9.02
C ARG A 209 -6.30 3.84 10.30
N ASN A 210 -7.22 3.37 11.15
CA ASN A 210 -6.94 2.45 12.26
C ASN A 210 -7.46 1.05 11.87
N ALA A 211 -6.54 0.12 11.58
CA ALA A 211 -6.88 -1.27 11.22
C ALA A 211 -7.00 -2.22 12.42
N ALA A 212 -7.11 -1.72 13.66
CA ALA A 212 -7.11 -2.55 14.88
C ALA A 212 -8.23 -3.61 14.94
N ALA A 213 -9.34 -3.41 14.22
CA ALA A 213 -10.44 -4.37 14.13
C ALA A 213 -10.11 -5.63 13.30
N CYS A 214 -8.94 -5.66 12.65
CA CYS A 214 -8.41 -6.82 11.97
C CYS A 214 -6.89 -6.86 12.05
N ASP A 215 -6.37 -7.25 13.22
CA ASP A 215 -4.94 -7.34 13.53
C ASP A 215 -4.34 -8.71 13.15
N PRO A 216 -3.46 -8.80 12.12
CA PRO A 216 -2.79 -10.05 11.75
C PRO A 216 -1.93 -10.64 12.89
N GLN A 217 -1.28 -9.81 13.71
CA GLN A 217 -0.42 -10.26 14.81
C GLN A 217 -1.22 -10.87 15.95
N ALA A 218 -2.42 -10.35 16.24
CA ALA A 218 -3.34 -10.98 17.18
C ALA A 218 -3.78 -12.37 16.70
N MET A 219 -4.01 -12.54 15.40
CA MET A 219 -4.35 -13.83 14.80
C MET A 219 -3.20 -14.84 14.86
N ILE A 220 -1.98 -14.42 14.52
CA ILE A 220 -0.76 -15.24 14.63
C ILE A 220 -0.57 -15.70 16.07
N THR A 221 -0.58 -14.75 17.02
CA THR A 221 -0.41 -15.03 18.45
C THR A 221 -1.44 -16.05 18.94
N PHE A 222 -2.70 -15.91 18.53
CA PHE A 222 -3.75 -16.84 18.91
C PHE A 222 -3.50 -18.24 18.33
N LEU A 223 -3.25 -18.36 17.03
CA LEU A 223 -3.12 -19.66 16.37
C LEU A 223 -1.87 -20.42 16.85
N GLU A 224 -0.76 -19.73 17.13
CA GLU A 224 0.43 -20.35 17.72
C GLU A 224 0.19 -20.94 19.11
N GLN A 225 -0.77 -20.39 19.86
CA GLN A 225 -1.19 -20.92 21.16
C GLN A 225 -2.23 -22.05 21.05
N HIS A 226 -2.80 -22.30 19.87
CA HIS A 226 -3.87 -23.28 19.63
C HIS A 226 -3.52 -24.20 18.44
N PRO A 227 -2.65 -25.22 18.63
CA PRO A 227 -2.11 -26.02 17.53
C PRO A 227 -3.14 -26.79 16.70
N ASP A 228 -4.25 -27.23 17.32
CA ASP A 228 -5.35 -27.91 16.64
C ASP A 228 -6.08 -26.98 15.65
N LYS A 229 -6.33 -25.75 16.09
CA LYS A 229 -6.91 -24.69 15.26
C LYS A 229 -5.93 -24.21 14.19
N ALA A 230 -4.65 -24.04 14.52
CA ALA A 230 -3.62 -23.69 13.54
C ALA A 230 -3.51 -24.75 12.43
N ALA A 231 -3.50 -26.03 12.78
CA ALA A 231 -3.45 -27.12 11.80
C ALA A 231 -4.68 -27.13 10.88
N ALA A 232 -5.89 -26.96 11.44
CA ALA A 232 -7.11 -26.89 10.65
C ALA A 232 -7.15 -25.64 9.75
N TRP A 233 -6.72 -24.49 10.28
CA TRP A 233 -6.69 -23.23 9.55
C TRP A 233 -5.70 -23.28 8.38
N ALA A 234 -4.49 -23.76 8.63
CA ALA A 234 -3.46 -23.98 7.61
C ALA A 234 -3.94 -24.97 6.54
N GLY A 235 -4.65 -26.03 6.95
CA GLY A 235 -5.25 -27.01 6.05
C GLY A 235 -6.26 -26.39 5.06
N VAL A 236 -7.08 -25.43 5.51
CA VAL A 236 -8.00 -24.70 4.62
C VAL A 236 -7.24 -23.84 3.60
N GLN A 237 -6.15 -23.20 4.02
CA GLN A 237 -5.34 -22.36 3.14
C GLN A 237 -4.37 -23.16 2.25
N GLY A 238 -4.24 -24.47 2.48
CA GLY A 238 -3.33 -25.34 1.71
C GLY A 238 -1.85 -25.12 2.04
N ILE A 239 -1.54 -24.66 3.25
CA ILE A 239 -0.17 -24.38 3.72
C ILE A 239 0.23 -25.34 4.86
N ALA A 240 1.53 -25.45 5.16
CA ALA A 240 1.96 -26.17 6.35
C ALA A 240 1.67 -25.33 7.60
N ALA A 241 1.37 -25.98 8.73
CA ALA A 241 1.09 -25.28 9.99
C ALA A 241 2.28 -24.43 10.48
N GLY A 242 3.51 -24.82 10.15
CA GLY A 242 4.71 -24.02 10.46
C GLY A 242 4.84 -22.73 9.66
N ASP A 243 4.16 -22.62 8.51
CA ASP A 243 4.23 -21.46 7.62
C ASP A 243 3.14 -20.41 7.94
N ILE A 244 2.30 -20.67 8.95
CA ILE A 244 1.11 -19.87 9.25
C ILE A 244 1.45 -18.42 9.59
N ARG A 245 2.56 -18.18 10.28
CA ARG A 245 3.04 -16.84 10.63
C ARG A 245 3.34 -16.04 9.37
N THR A 246 4.28 -16.52 8.56
CA THR A 246 4.70 -15.87 7.31
C THR A 246 3.54 -15.68 6.34
N TYR A 247 2.62 -16.65 6.30
CA TYR A 247 1.42 -16.53 5.47
C TYR A 247 0.50 -15.39 5.93
N ILE A 248 0.20 -15.29 7.23
CA ILE A 248 -0.67 -14.26 7.80
C ILE A 248 -0.01 -12.87 7.77
N GLU A 249 1.31 -12.78 7.97
CA GLU A 249 2.09 -11.54 7.81
C GLU A 249 1.98 -10.97 6.38
N GLY A 250 1.77 -11.82 5.38
CA GLY A 250 1.54 -11.40 4.00
C GLY A 250 0.09 -10.98 3.69
N LEU A 251 -0.85 -11.11 4.64
CA LEU A 251 -2.24 -10.73 4.43
C LEU A 251 -2.50 -9.29 4.84
N THR A 252 -3.40 -8.63 4.10
CA THR A 252 -3.71 -7.21 4.29
C THR A 252 -5.11 -7.03 4.86
N PRO A 253 -5.31 -6.28 5.96
CA PRO A 253 -6.62 -6.03 6.54
C PRO A 253 -7.40 -5.00 5.72
N VAL A 254 -8.61 -5.36 5.30
CA VAL A 254 -9.51 -4.49 4.52
C VAL A 254 -10.96 -4.68 4.95
N VAL A 255 -11.84 -3.78 4.54
CA VAL A 255 -13.29 -3.87 4.77
C VAL A 255 -14.02 -4.04 3.44
N LEU A 256 -14.96 -4.97 3.38
CA LEU A 256 -15.77 -5.20 2.17
C LEU A 256 -16.70 -4.02 1.89
N THR A 257 -16.70 -3.46 0.68
CA THR A 257 -17.69 -2.43 0.29
C THR A 257 -18.95 -3.02 -0.37
N ARG A 258 -18.92 -4.32 -0.68
CA ARG A 258 -19.98 -5.06 -1.38
C ARG A 258 -20.26 -6.39 -0.70
N ASP A 259 -21.51 -6.83 -0.82
CA ASP A 259 -21.90 -8.17 -0.38
C ASP A 259 -21.10 -9.21 -1.20
N THR A 260 -20.28 -10.00 -0.52
CA THR A 260 -19.25 -10.82 -1.16
C THR A 260 -19.49 -12.29 -0.87
N ARG A 261 -19.50 -13.11 -1.92
CA ARG A 261 -19.66 -14.55 -1.81
C ARG A 261 -18.32 -15.24 -1.55
N VAL A 262 -18.29 -16.11 -0.56
CA VAL A 262 -17.10 -16.88 -0.13
C VAL A 262 -17.48 -18.30 0.26
N THR A 263 -16.49 -19.16 0.41
CA THR A 263 -16.61 -20.36 1.26
C THR A 263 -16.00 -20.04 2.61
N ASN A 264 -16.82 -20.05 3.67
CA ASN A 264 -16.38 -19.81 5.04
C ASN A 264 -16.20 -21.14 5.77
N HIS A 265 -15.33 -21.19 6.77
CA HIS A 265 -15.02 -22.42 7.49
C HIS A 265 -15.09 -22.21 9.00
N GLY A 266 -16.05 -22.85 9.65
CA GLY A 266 -16.10 -22.94 11.11
C GLY A 266 -15.19 -24.06 11.64
N PHE A 267 -15.00 -24.12 12.95
CA PHE A 267 -14.17 -25.15 13.60
C PHE A 267 -15.01 -25.99 14.56
N ARG A 268 -15.11 -27.30 14.31
CA ARG A 268 -15.83 -28.24 15.18
C ARG A 268 -15.08 -29.56 15.27
N ASN A 269 -14.96 -30.11 16.48
CA ASN A 269 -14.33 -31.42 16.75
C ASN A 269 -12.90 -31.54 16.19
N GLY A 270 -12.09 -30.48 16.30
CA GLY A 270 -10.70 -30.49 15.84
C GLY A 270 -10.53 -30.36 14.33
N GLN A 271 -11.59 -30.03 13.59
CA GLN A 271 -11.59 -29.95 12.12
C GLN A 271 -12.28 -28.68 11.64
N ALA A 272 -11.80 -28.16 10.50
CA ALA A 272 -12.51 -27.14 9.75
C ALA A 272 -13.69 -27.78 9.00
N PHE A 273 -14.84 -27.10 8.95
CA PHE A 273 -15.96 -27.50 8.10
C PHE A 273 -16.36 -26.32 7.20
N ALA A 274 -16.48 -26.58 5.90
CA ALA A 274 -16.81 -25.56 4.91
C ALA A 274 -18.32 -25.33 4.83
N HIS A 275 -18.74 -24.08 4.64
CA HIS A 275 -20.10 -23.70 4.31
C HIS A 275 -20.15 -22.53 3.32
N PRO A 276 -21.07 -22.52 2.34
CA PRO A 276 -21.24 -21.40 1.43
C PRO A 276 -21.81 -20.18 2.15
N SER A 277 -21.20 -19.02 1.96
CA SER A 277 -21.61 -17.80 2.64
C SER A 277 -21.64 -16.58 1.73
N VAL A 278 -22.48 -15.60 2.08
CA VAL A 278 -22.39 -14.21 1.63
C VAL A 278 -22.09 -13.36 2.85
N LEU A 279 -20.94 -12.69 2.83
CA LEU A 279 -20.55 -11.71 3.82
C LEU A 279 -21.17 -10.37 3.46
N GLN A 280 -21.91 -9.75 4.39
CA GLN A 280 -22.43 -8.40 4.22
C GLN A 280 -21.28 -7.39 4.04
N ALA A 281 -21.47 -6.40 3.16
CA ALA A 281 -20.63 -5.21 3.10
C ALA A 281 -20.44 -4.57 4.50
N GLY A 282 -19.20 -4.23 4.84
CA GLY A 282 -18.79 -3.75 6.17
C GLY A 282 -18.04 -4.79 7.01
N HIS A 283 -17.98 -6.06 6.59
CA HIS A 283 -17.10 -7.04 7.23
C HIS A 283 -15.63 -6.70 7.02
N ALA A 284 -14.84 -6.83 8.09
CA ALA A 284 -13.40 -6.79 7.99
C ALA A 284 -12.88 -8.18 7.59
N VAL A 285 -11.95 -8.21 6.63
CA VAL A 285 -11.30 -9.43 6.14
C VAL A 285 -9.80 -9.21 5.97
N LEU A 286 -9.03 -10.29 6.09
CA LEU A 286 -7.63 -10.34 5.63
C LEU A 286 -7.62 -10.84 4.18
N VAL A 287 -7.01 -10.09 3.26
CA VAL A 287 -6.85 -10.47 1.85
C VAL A 287 -5.40 -10.81 1.53
N ASP A 288 -5.18 -11.74 0.60
CA ASP A 288 -3.83 -12.01 0.07
C ASP A 288 -3.36 -10.92 -0.91
N ARG A 289 -2.14 -11.03 -1.43
CA ARG A 289 -1.58 -10.06 -2.40
C ARG A 289 -2.33 -9.95 -3.73
N TRP A 290 -3.29 -10.84 -4.02
CA TRP A 290 -4.18 -10.69 -5.19
C TRP A 290 -5.51 -10.04 -4.83
N GLY A 291 -5.68 -9.69 -3.55
CA GLY A 291 -6.90 -9.12 -3.01
C GLY A 291 -7.99 -10.15 -2.80
N VAL A 292 -7.69 -11.45 -2.65
CA VAL A 292 -8.73 -12.46 -2.37
C VAL A 292 -8.91 -12.61 -0.85
N PRO A 293 -10.13 -12.55 -0.30
CA PRO A 293 -10.37 -12.77 1.13
C PRO A 293 -9.93 -14.16 1.61
N ARG A 294 -9.04 -14.20 2.61
CA ARG A 294 -8.46 -15.42 3.21
C ARG A 294 -8.83 -15.61 4.68
N ALA A 295 -9.23 -14.57 5.39
CA ALA A 295 -9.78 -14.72 6.74
C ALA A 295 -10.86 -13.68 7.03
N LYS A 296 -11.86 -14.07 7.82
CA LYS A 296 -12.87 -13.17 8.35
C LYS A 296 -12.44 -12.67 9.74
N CYS A 297 -12.32 -11.37 9.93
CA CYS A 297 -11.72 -10.83 11.16
C CYS A 297 -12.65 -10.97 12.37
N SER A 298 -13.98 -10.98 12.21
CA SER A 298 -14.90 -11.13 13.34
C SER A 298 -14.78 -12.45 14.12
N CYS A 299 -14.18 -13.49 13.52
CA CYS A 299 -14.10 -14.85 14.09
C CYS A 299 -12.80 -15.61 13.76
N GLY A 300 -11.89 -14.99 12.99
CA GLY A 300 -10.67 -15.59 12.45
C GLY A 300 -10.87 -16.82 11.57
N ASN A 301 -12.11 -17.06 11.10
CA ASN A 301 -12.40 -18.19 10.24
C ASN A 301 -11.61 -18.05 8.92
N PRO A 302 -10.93 -19.12 8.45
CA PRO A 302 -10.30 -19.11 7.15
C PRO A 302 -11.36 -19.08 6.05
N LEU A 303 -11.11 -18.29 5.03
CA LEU A 303 -11.96 -18.15 3.84
C LEU A 303 -11.24 -18.78 2.64
N SER A 304 -12.03 -19.37 1.75
CA SER A 304 -11.58 -19.80 0.43
C SER A 304 -12.53 -19.31 -0.66
N PRO A 305 -12.11 -19.31 -1.94
CA PRO A 305 -12.98 -18.92 -3.04
C PRO A 305 -14.31 -19.71 -3.03
N PRO A 306 -15.43 -19.08 -3.43
CA PRO A 306 -16.72 -19.74 -3.40
C PRO A 306 -16.80 -20.87 -4.43
N VAL A 307 -17.38 -22.00 -4.04
CA VAL A 307 -17.68 -23.10 -4.96
C VAL A 307 -18.82 -22.67 -5.91
N PRO A 308 -18.66 -22.84 -7.24
CA PRO A 308 -19.73 -22.57 -8.21
C PRO A 308 -20.99 -23.40 -7.91
N LEU A 309 -22.17 -22.79 -8.03
CA LEU A 309 -23.44 -23.50 -7.87
C LEU A 309 -23.99 -23.91 -9.23
N THR A 310 -24.62 -25.08 -9.26
CA THR A 310 -25.28 -25.65 -10.43
C THR A 310 -26.80 -25.44 -10.43
N THR A 311 -27.32 -24.75 -9.42
CA THR A 311 -28.71 -24.33 -9.28
C THR A 311 -28.78 -22.95 -8.62
N PRO A 312 -29.89 -22.22 -8.77
CA PRO A 312 -30.13 -20.99 -8.01
C PRO A 312 -29.96 -21.19 -6.50
N PRO A 313 -29.22 -20.29 -5.80
CA PRO A 313 -29.05 -20.40 -4.36
C PRO A 313 -30.35 -20.11 -3.62
N VAL A 314 -30.51 -20.77 -2.47
CA VAL A 314 -31.49 -20.40 -1.44
C VAL A 314 -30.72 -19.65 -0.36
N TYR A 315 -31.02 -18.37 -0.17
CA TYR A 315 -30.36 -17.58 0.86
C TYR A 315 -31.04 -17.77 2.22
N VAL A 316 -30.24 -18.12 3.23
CA VAL A 316 -30.71 -18.48 4.56
C VAL A 316 -30.07 -17.61 5.63
N GLY A 317 -30.80 -17.37 6.71
CA GLY A 317 -30.32 -16.58 7.85
C GLY A 317 -30.79 -15.12 7.86
N PRO A 318 -30.33 -14.33 8.83
CA PRO A 318 -30.78 -12.96 9.00
C PRO A 318 -30.36 -12.09 7.81
N ARG A 319 -31.32 -11.30 7.32
CA ARG A 319 -31.10 -10.35 6.22
C ARG A 319 -30.86 -8.96 6.75
N TRP A 320 -29.95 -8.24 6.12
CA TRP A 320 -29.81 -6.79 6.32
C TRP A 320 -30.73 -6.02 5.35
N PRO A 321 -31.11 -4.77 5.69
CA PRO A 321 -32.04 -3.99 4.87
C PRO A 321 -31.61 -3.78 3.42
N THR A 322 -30.31 -3.72 3.16
CA THR A 322 -29.73 -3.49 1.81
C THR A 322 -29.35 -4.78 1.09
N PHE A 323 -29.71 -5.96 1.61
CA PHE A 323 -29.40 -7.23 0.96
C PHE A 323 -30.12 -7.33 -0.38
N ASP A 324 -29.33 -7.38 -1.46
CA ASP A 324 -29.82 -7.54 -2.82
C ASP A 324 -29.04 -8.67 -3.51
N PRO A 325 -29.68 -9.81 -3.80
CA PRO A 325 -29.01 -10.96 -4.40
C PRO A 325 -28.52 -10.71 -5.84
N THR A 326 -28.94 -9.61 -6.48
CA THR A 326 -28.55 -9.28 -7.85
C THR A 326 -27.20 -8.57 -7.97
N VAL A 327 -26.66 -8.08 -6.85
CA VAL A 327 -25.40 -7.31 -6.80
C VAL A 327 -24.32 -7.96 -5.94
N ILE A 328 -24.49 -9.22 -5.58
CA ILE A 328 -23.46 -10.03 -4.88
C ILE A 328 -22.28 -10.27 -5.83
N ILE A 329 -21.07 -10.06 -5.35
CA ILE A 329 -19.85 -10.26 -6.13
C ILE A 329 -19.05 -11.48 -5.70
N VAL A 330 -18.20 -11.97 -6.60
CA VAL A 330 -17.09 -12.88 -6.30
C VAL A 330 -15.79 -12.15 -6.61
N ILE A 331 -14.88 -12.16 -5.65
CA ILE A 331 -13.55 -11.55 -5.81
C ILE A 331 -12.59 -12.62 -6.32
N ILE A 332 -11.89 -12.33 -7.41
CA ILE A 332 -10.99 -13.26 -8.09
C ILE A 332 -9.55 -12.76 -8.09
N ALA A 333 -8.61 -13.70 -8.02
CA ALA A 333 -7.20 -13.41 -8.21
C ALA A 333 -6.91 -13.19 -9.70
N THR A 334 -6.31 -12.05 -10.03
CA THR A 334 -5.79 -11.75 -11.36
C THR A 334 -4.28 -11.51 -11.27
N ASP A 335 -3.85 -10.25 -11.35
CA ASP A 335 -2.46 -9.86 -11.13
C ASP A 335 -2.27 -9.48 -9.65
N PRO A 336 -1.07 -9.71 -9.09
CA PRO A 336 -0.79 -9.29 -7.73
C PRO A 336 -0.75 -7.76 -7.59
N VAL A 337 -0.97 -7.30 -6.36
CA VAL A 337 -0.75 -5.93 -5.90
C VAL A 337 0.62 -5.88 -5.22
N ASP A 338 1.44 -4.90 -5.58
CA ASP A 338 2.80 -4.75 -5.04
C ASP A 338 2.91 -3.52 -4.11
N GLU A 339 2.31 -2.38 -4.48
CA GLU A 339 2.42 -1.12 -3.71
C GLU A 339 1.43 -0.98 -2.53
N GLY A 340 0.32 -1.71 -2.58
CA GLY A 340 -0.77 -1.61 -1.64
C GLY A 340 -2.16 -1.50 -2.30
N PHE A 341 -3.20 -1.79 -1.53
CA PHE A 341 -4.59 -1.71 -1.99
C PHE A 341 -5.11 -0.28 -1.88
N ILE A 342 -5.74 0.22 -2.95
CA ILE A 342 -6.44 1.51 -2.93
C ILE A 342 -7.81 1.32 -2.29
N LEU A 343 -7.92 1.75 -1.04
CA LEU A 343 -9.12 1.66 -0.20
C LEU A 343 -9.89 2.98 -0.20
N VAL A 344 -11.19 2.90 0.06
CA VAL A 344 -11.99 4.06 0.47
C VAL A 344 -11.93 4.20 1.99
N ASP A 345 -11.50 5.35 2.49
CA ASP A 345 -11.62 5.67 3.91
C ASP A 345 -13.11 5.76 4.29
N LEU A 346 -13.57 4.86 5.15
CA LEU A 346 -14.98 4.74 5.54
C LEU A 346 -15.49 5.88 6.45
N THR A 347 -14.60 6.79 6.85
CA THR A 347 -14.88 7.97 7.66
C THR A 347 -14.89 9.24 6.82
N THR A 348 -13.99 9.36 5.85
CA THR A 348 -13.81 10.60 5.07
C THR A 348 -14.28 10.47 3.62
N GLY A 349 -14.36 9.25 3.10
CA GLY A 349 -14.66 8.96 1.68
C GLY A 349 -13.47 9.17 0.74
N VAL A 350 -12.31 9.59 1.25
CA VAL A 350 -11.09 9.81 0.46
C VAL A 350 -10.39 8.47 0.18
N LEU A 351 -9.68 8.39 -0.94
CA LEU A 351 -8.86 7.21 -1.26
C LEU A 351 -7.58 7.19 -0.43
N ILE A 352 -7.26 6.03 0.10
CA ILE A 352 -6.00 5.74 0.82
C ILE A 352 -5.38 4.47 0.24
N VAL A 353 -4.09 4.30 0.40
CA VAL A 353 -3.33 3.14 -0.05
C VAL A 353 -2.86 2.40 1.17
N ARG A 354 -3.36 1.18 1.35
CA ARG A 354 -2.92 0.31 2.42
C ARG A 354 -1.81 -0.61 1.92
N PRO A 355 -0.58 -0.51 2.45
CA PRO A 355 0.51 -1.40 2.05
C PRO A 355 0.13 -2.87 2.16
N VAL A 356 0.66 -3.72 1.28
CA VAL A 356 0.47 -5.17 1.37
C VAL A 356 1.12 -5.68 2.66
N GLY A 357 0.40 -6.50 3.42
CA GLY A 357 0.86 -7.02 4.71
C GLY A 357 0.77 -6.00 5.86
N ALA A 358 0.07 -4.88 5.66
CA ALA A 358 -0.10 -3.86 6.69
C ALA A 358 -0.69 -4.44 7.99
N ASP A 359 -0.13 -4.04 9.12
CA ASP A 359 -0.66 -4.27 10.46
C ASP A 359 -1.22 -2.95 11.05
N PRO A 360 -1.81 -2.95 12.26
CA PRO A 360 -2.32 -1.72 12.86
C PRO A 360 -1.28 -0.61 13.10
N GLY A 361 0.02 -0.92 13.07
CA GLY A 361 1.11 0.06 13.18
C GLY A 361 1.59 0.59 11.82
N THR A 362 1.16 -0.02 10.72
CA THR A 362 1.51 0.39 9.37
C THR A 362 0.67 1.60 8.94
N THR A 363 1.33 2.69 8.57
CA THR A 363 0.65 3.91 8.11
C THR A 363 0.06 3.71 6.71
N ASP A 364 -1.23 4.01 6.55
CA ASP A 364 -1.86 4.12 5.23
C ASP A 364 -1.35 5.39 4.51
N LEU A 365 -1.11 5.29 3.21
CA LEU A 365 -0.62 6.40 2.39
C LEU A 365 -1.78 7.11 1.68
N ALA A 366 -1.64 8.39 1.39
CA ALA A 366 -2.50 9.11 0.45
C ALA A 366 -2.13 8.78 -1.00
N THR A 367 -3.04 9.09 -1.93
CA THR A 367 -2.84 8.92 -3.37
C THR A 367 -3.42 10.11 -4.12
N GLY A 368 -3.02 10.28 -5.38
CA GLY A 368 -3.48 11.36 -6.24
C GLY A 368 -3.14 11.12 -7.70
N ASP A 369 -3.16 12.20 -8.48
CA ASP A 369 -2.76 12.22 -9.89
C ASP A 369 -1.28 11.89 -10.07
N VAL A 370 -0.42 12.40 -9.17
CA VAL A 370 0.96 11.93 -9.05
C VAL A 370 1.19 11.42 -7.62
N ARG A 371 1.83 10.26 -7.49
CA ARG A 371 2.30 9.71 -6.21
C ARG A 371 3.72 9.19 -6.34
N ILE A 372 4.59 9.56 -5.42
CA ILE A 372 5.95 9.05 -5.28
C ILE A 372 6.07 8.44 -3.89
N THR A 373 6.43 7.17 -3.82
CA THR A 373 6.55 6.43 -2.58
C THR A 373 7.95 5.82 -2.49
N LEU A 374 8.63 6.10 -1.38
CA LEU A 374 9.92 5.51 -1.01
C LEU A 374 9.70 4.48 0.10
N ARG A 375 10.30 3.30 0.00
CA ARG A 375 10.22 2.23 1.02
C ARG A 375 11.59 1.60 1.26
N TRP A 376 11.90 1.28 2.50
CA TRP A 376 13.10 0.54 2.86
C TRP A 376 12.83 -0.43 4.02
N ALA A 377 13.80 -1.30 4.32
CA ALA A 377 13.62 -2.43 5.24
C ALA A 377 14.59 -2.38 6.44
N ASP A 378 14.87 -1.17 6.95
CA ASP A 378 15.65 -0.94 8.16
C ASP A 378 15.21 0.34 8.87
N THR A 379 15.96 0.75 9.89
CA THR A 379 15.64 1.88 10.77
C THR A 379 16.38 3.18 10.41
N ALA A 380 17.02 3.26 9.25
CA ALA A 380 17.65 4.50 8.80
C ALA A 380 16.59 5.58 8.52
N ASP A 381 16.99 6.83 8.68
CA ASP A 381 16.26 8.03 8.30
C ASP A 381 16.65 8.37 6.86
N ILE A 382 15.77 8.04 5.91
CA ILE A 382 15.97 8.28 4.48
C ILE A 382 14.88 9.23 4.01
N ASP A 383 15.30 10.40 3.56
CA ASP A 383 14.41 11.48 3.15
C ASP A 383 14.06 11.37 1.67
N LEU A 384 12.79 11.58 1.38
CA LEU A 384 12.23 11.78 0.04
C LEU A 384 11.96 13.26 -0.17
N SER A 385 12.48 13.80 -1.28
CA SER A 385 12.05 15.10 -1.79
C SER A 385 11.82 15.05 -3.30
N VAL A 386 10.89 15.89 -3.78
CA VAL A 386 10.53 15.96 -5.19
C VAL A 386 10.45 17.41 -5.61
N THR A 387 11.26 17.78 -6.60
CA THR A 387 11.15 19.05 -7.33
C THR A 387 10.19 18.86 -8.50
N ASP A 388 9.17 19.70 -8.55
CA ASP A 388 8.16 19.66 -9.59
C ASP A 388 8.53 20.51 -10.83
N PRO A 389 7.75 20.43 -11.93
CA PRO A 389 7.98 21.22 -13.13
C PRO A 389 7.94 22.75 -12.95
N THR A 390 7.38 23.24 -11.84
CA THR A 390 7.36 24.68 -11.52
C THR A 390 8.65 25.14 -10.82
N GLY A 391 9.50 24.17 -10.43
CA GLY A 391 10.79 24.41 -9.78
C GLY A 391 10.71 24.41 -8.25
N GLU A 392 9.54 24.16 -7.67
CA GLU A 392 9.40 24.05 -6.22
C GLU A 392 9.67 22.63 -5.74
N THR A 393 10.34 22.49 -4.58
CA THR A 393 10.65 21.20 -3.97
C THR A 393 9.77 20.94 -2.75
N VAL A 394 9.08 19.79 -2.77
CA VAL A 394 8.37 19.23 -1.61
C VAL A 394 9.23 18.17 -0.93
N GLY A 395 9.31 18.19 0.40
CA GLY A 395 10.09 17.26 1.23
C GLY A 395 9.97 17.60 2.71
N TYR A 396 10.78 16.99 3.58
CA TYR A 396 10.69 17.21 5.04
C TYR A 396 10.73 18.71 5.44
N GLY A 397 11.68 19.46 4.88
CA GLY A 397 11.85 20.90 5.16
C GLY A 397 10.75 21.80 4.56
N ASN A 398 10.09 21.35 3.48
CA ASN A 398 8.99 22.06 2.83
C ASN A 398 7.88 21.07 2.45
N ARG A 399 6.95 20.81 3.39
CA ARG A 399 5.98 19.71 3.24
C ARG A 399 4.86 19.98 2.22
N SER A 400 4.81 21.17 1.62
CA SER A 400 3.82 21.49 0.58
C SER A 400 4.31 22.60 -0.36
N VAL A 401 4.01 22.48 -1.65
CA VAL A 401 4.36 23.46 -2.70
C VAL A 401 3.12 24.05 -3.36
N SER A 402 3.27 25.19 -4.06
CA SER A 402 2.13 25.94 -4.62
C SER A 402 1.42 25.19 -5.76
N SER A 403 2.13 24.28 -6.44
CA SER A 403 1.58 23.37 -7.45
C SER A 403 0.65 22.29 -6.88
N GLY A 404 0.54 22.19 -5.54
CA GLY A 404 -0.33 21.22 -4.86
C GLY A 404 0.37 19.94 -4.39
N GLY A 405 1.70 19.85 -4.54
CA GLY A 405 2.49 18.74 -4.02
C GLY A 405 2.54 18.77 -2.49
N THR A 406 2.39 17.62 -1.83
CA THR A 406 2.42 17.50 -0.37
C THR A 406 3.13 16.23 0.10
N LEU A 407 3.97 16.35 1.14
CA LEU A 407 4.52 15.22 1.89
C LEU A 407 3.46 14.71 2.87
N ASP A 408 2.92 13.53 2.58
CA ASP A 408 1.83 12.90 3.32
C ASP A 408 2.34 12.00 4.46
N VAL A 409 3.32 11.15 4.16
CA VAL A 409 3.99 10.30 5.15
C VAL A 409 5.48 10.53 5.11
N ASP A 410 6.05 10.60 6.30
CA ASP A 410 7.46 10.81 6.64
C ASP A 410 7.81 9.79 7.71
N ALA A 411 8.99 9.19 7.63
CA ALA A 411 9.32 8.05 8.47
C ALA A 411 10.73 8.11 9.04
N ASN A 412 10.87 7.63 10.27
CA ASN A 412 12.12 7.51 11.03
C ASN A 412 12.78 8.84 11.48
N ALA A 413 12.16 9.99 11.23
CA ALA A 413 12.44 11.25 11.92
C ALA A 413 11.49 11.41 13.16
N PRO A 414 11.94 11.21 14.42
CA PRO A 414 13.31 10.95 14.89
C PRO A 414 13.64 9.45 15.06
N CYS A 415 14.94 9.14 15.01
CA CYS A 415 15.51 7.79 15.13
C CYS A 415 15.06 6.98 16.37
N ASP A 416 14.71 7.64 17.48
CA ASP A 416 14.34 6.97 18.74
C ASP A 416 13.03 6.17 18.64
N SER A 417 12.20 6.48 17.64
CA SER A 417 10.94 5.79 17.35
C SER A 417 10.93 5.15 15.96
N ALA A 418 12.12 4.89 15.39
CA ALA A 418 12.25 4.33 14.06
C ALA A 418 11.59 2.95 13.95
N THR A 419 10.94 2.71 12.81
CA THR A 419 10.36 1.43 12.41
C THR A 419 11.28 0.72 11.41
N ALA A 420 11.18 -0.60 11.31
CA ALA A 420 11.92 -1.41 10.35
C ALA A 420 11.19 -1.59 9.00
N THR A 421 9.96 -1.09 8.89
CA THR A 421 9.16 -1.06 7.65
C THR A 421 8.69 0.35 7.28
N PRO A 422 9.60 1.33 7.20
CA PRO A 422 9.28 2.72 6.91
C PRO A 422 8.84 2.94 5.46
N ALA A 423 8.10 4.03 5.26
CA ALA A 423 7.76 4.54 3.95
C ALA A 423 7.64 6.07 4.00
N GLU A 424 8.12 6.75 2.97
CA GLU A 424 7.81 8.15 2.71
C GLU A 424 6.91 8.28 1.49
N ASN A 425 6.02 9.27 1.48
CA ASN A 425 5.04 9.42 0.43
C ASN A 425 4.76 10.89 0.10
N ILE A 426 5.01 11.28 -1.15
CA ILE A 426 4.68 12.60 -1.69
C ILE A 426 3.61 12.44 -2.76
N ILE A 427 2.59 13.30 -2.72
CA ILE A 427 1.49 13.30 -3.68
C ILE A 427 1.19 14.67 -4.26
N TRP A 428 0.69 14.69 -5.48
CA TRP A 428 -0.20 15.73 -6.00
C TRP A 428 -1.60 15.14 -6.06
N ALA A 429 -2.47 15.54 -5.12
CA ALA A 429 -3.79 14.93 -4.96
C ALA A 429 -4.70 15.14 -6.18
N ASP A 430 -4.64 16.33 -6.78
CA ASP A 430 -5.60 16.80 -7.80
C ASP A 430 -5.01 16.84 -9.22
N THR A 431 -4.58 17.98 -9.74
CA THR A 431 -3.98 18.08 -11.08
C THR A 431 -2.52 18.43 -10.92
N ALA A 432 -1.66 17.47 -11.23
CA ALA A 432 -0.24 17.65 -11.19
C ALA A 432 0.22 18.42 -12.44
N PRO A 433 1.16 19.37 -12.35
CA PRO A 433 1.68 20.08 -13.52
C PRO A 433 2.41 19.13 -14.49
N ASP A 434 2.13 19.25 -15.79
CA ASP A 434 2.90 18.55 -16.83
C ASP A 434 4.36 19.01 -16.82
N GLY A 435 5.28 18.06 -17.03
CA GLY A 435 6.71 18.30 -17.11
C GLY A 435 7.54 17.27 -16.35
N ARG A 436 8.81 17.62 -16.13
CA ARG A 436 9.76 16.75 -15.43
C ARG A 436 9.64 16.89 -13.92
N TYR A 437 9.53 15.75 -13.24
CA TYR A 437 9.68 15.63 -11.81
C TYR A 437 11.05 15.07 -11.48
N VAL A 438 11.78 15.72 -10.56
CA VAL A 438 13.09 15.27 -10.09
C VAL A 438 12.92 14.79 -8.65
N ILE A 439 13.24 13.53 -8.40
CA ILE A 439 13.08 12.87 -7.11
C ILE A 439 14.46 12.67 -6.49
N THR A 440 14.66 13.14 -5.27
CA THR A 440 15.88 12.94 -4.52
C THR A 440 15.61 12.01 -3.35
N VAL A 441 16.39 10.93 -3.26
CA VAL A 441 16.44 10.01 -2.12
C VAL A 441 17.74 10.26 -1.38
N ASN A 442 17.67 10.68 -0.11
CA ASN A 442 18.83 11.07 0.67
C ASN A 442 18.91 10.30 2.00
N LEU A 443 20.08 9.73 2.32
CA LEU A 443 20.38 9.22 3.64
C LEU A 443 20.66 10.39 4.58
N TYR A 444 19.67 10.79 5.36
CA TYR A 444 19.80 11.86 6.34
C TYR A 444 20.56 11.38 7.58
N ASN A 445 20.16 10.23 8.13
CA ASN A 445 20.79 9.65 9.30
C ASN A 445 20.69 8.11 9.28
N PRO A 446 21.79 7.34 9.33
CA PRO A 446 21.71 5.88 9.43
C PRO A 446 21.06 5.42 10.75
N CYS A 447 20.83 6.32 11.71
CA CYS A 447 20.34 6.04 13.05
C CYS A 447 21.22 4.99 13.73
N THR A 448 20.67 3.79 13.97
CA THR A 448 21.42 2.62 14.46
C THR A 448 21.54 1.52 13.40
N ALA A 449 20.99 1.73 12.20
CA ALA A 449 21.21 0.85 11.06
C ALA A 449 22.68 0.98 10.59
N GLY A 450 23.17 -0.04 9.89
CA GLY A 450 24.54 -0.06 9.36
C GLY A 450 24.76 0.99 8.25
N ASP A 451 25.79 0.84 7.41
CA ASP A 451 26.09 1.87 6.40
C ASP A 451 25.33 1.74 5.07
N SER A 452 24.63 0.63 4.83
CA SER A 452 24.05 0.31 3.52
C SER A 452 22.56 0.08 3.62
N HIS A 453 21.78 0.90 2.91
CA HIS A 453 20.32 0.92 3.02
C HIS A 453 19.66 0.74 1.65
N PRO A 454 19.33 -0.51 1.29
CA PRO A 454 18.55 -0.78 0.09
C PRO A 454 17.13 -0.22 0.23
N PHE A 455 16.62 0.38 -0.83
CA PHE A 455 15.27 0.92 -0.91
C PHE A 455 14.61 0.57 -2.25
N GLN A 456 13.30 0.75 -2.27
CA GLN A 456 12.47 0.74 -3.48
C GLN A 456 11.76 2.08 -3.61
N LEU A 457 11.94 2.73 -4.75
CA LEU A 457 11.22 3.95 -5.15
C LEU A 457 10.20 3.60 -6.23
N THR A 458 8.98 4.13 -6.08
CA THR A 458 7.92 3.97 -7.08
C THR A 458 7.25 5.31 -7.34
N ALA A 459 7.13 5.70 -8.61
CA ALA A 459 6.32 6.83 -9.05
C ALA A 459 5.10 6.33 -9.85
N LEU A 460 3.94 6.92 -9.60
CA LEU A 460 2.69 6.61 -10.28
C LEU A 460 2.02 7.88 -10.79
N VAL A 461 1.46 7.78 -12.00
CA VAL A 461 0.60 8.80 -12.63
C VAL A 461 -0.78 8.20 -12.84
N GLY A 462 -1.83 8.82 -12.30
CA GLY A 462 -3.19 8.29 -12.34
C GLY A 462 -3.32 6.87 -11.76
N GLY A 463 -2.45 6.52 -10.81
CA GLY A 463 -2.35 5.17 -10.23
C GLY A 463 -1.63 4.12 -11.09
N VAL A 464 -1.02 4.52 -12.22
CA VAL A 464 -0.21 3.63 -13.08
C VAL A 464 1.27 3.91 -12.85
N PRO A 465 2.11 2.89 -12.58
CA PRO A 465 3.56 3.08 -12.46
C PRO A 465 4.17 3.68 -13.73
N VAL A 466 5.05 4.65 -13.56
CA VAL A 466 5.82 5.26 -14.66
C VAL A 466 7.27 4.79 -14.64
N GLN A 467 7.94 4.89 -15.80
CA GLN A 467 9.35 4.59 -15.92
C GLN A 467 10.17 5.65 -15.17
N LEU A 468 10.98 5.21 -14.21
CA LEU A 468 11.96 6.06 -13.54
C LEU A 468 13.28 6.08 -14.32
N TYR A 469 13.97 7.20 -14.25
CA TYR A 469 15.31 7.38 -14.80
C TYR A 469 16.26 7.78 -13.68
N LEU A 470 17.40 7.12 -13.55
CA LEU A 470 18.46 7.53 -12.64
C LEU A 470 19.38 8.54 -13.35
N GLY A 471 19.62 9.67 -12.69
CA GLY A 471 20.61 10.65 -13.11
C GLY A 471 22.03 10.12 -12.93
N THR A 472 22.87 10.33 -13.94
CA THR A 472 24.31 10.02 -13.89
C THR A 472 25.11 11.31 -13.81
N ASP A 473 26.33 11.24 -13.28
CA ASP A 473 27.23 12.39 -13.14
C ASP A 473 27.50 13.13 -14.47
N ASP A 474 27.38 12.44 -15.61
CA ASP A 474 27.53 13.01 -16.96
C ASP A 474 26.24 13.71 -17.47
N GLY A 475 25.23 13.92 -16.61
CA GLY A 475 23.92 14.47 -16.97
C GLY A 475 23.00 13.51 -17.73
N GLY A 476 23.45 12.27 -17.95
CA GLY A 476 22.67 11.22 -18.60
C GLY A 476 21.52 10.69 -17.72
N LEU A 477 20.50 10.13 -18.38
CA LEU A 477 19.35 9.47 -17.75
C LEU A 477 19.30 8.01 -18.15
N THR A 478 19.32 7.10 -17.17
CA THR A 478 19.27 5.66 -17.40
C THR A 478 17.96 5.07 -16.87
N PRO A 479 17.18 4.31 -17.68
CA PRO A 479 15.96 3.68 -17.18
C PRO A 479 16.27 2.70 -16.05
N VAL A 480 15.52 2.79 -14.95
CA VAL A 480 15.67 1.94 -13.76
C VAL A 480 14.29 1.50 -13.24
N ASP A 481 14.26 0.43 -12.46
CA ASP A 481 13.05 -0.06 -11.79
C ASP A 481 12.79 0.61 -10.42
N GLY A 482 13.59 1.62 -10.07
CA GLY A 482 13.48 2.35 -8.82
C GLY A 482 14.15 1.68 -7.62
N ALA A 483 14.75 0.49 -7.78
CA ALA A 483 15.58 -0.10 -6.75
C ALA A 483 16.91 0.68 -6.63
N GLY A 484 17.34 0.95 -5.40
CA GLY A 484 18.59 1.64 -5.13
C GLY A 484 19.14 1.33 -3.75
N THR A 485 20.34 1.85 -3.47
CA THR A 485 20.97 1.75 -2.15
C THR A 485 21.62 3.09 -1.84
N VAL A 486 21.23 3.72 -0.72
CA VAL A 486 21.96 4.85 -0.16
C VAL A 486 22.93 4.37 0.93
N SER A 487 24.04 5.09 1.08
CA SER A 487 25.08 4.80 2.06
C SER A 487 25.89 6.03 2.41
N SER A 488 26.79 5.95 3.38
CA SER A 488 27.70 7.05 3.70
C SER A 488 28.62 7.47 2.54
N THR A 489 28.87 6.59 1.56
CA THR A 489 29.67 6.92 0.36
C THR A 489 28.82 7.32 -0.84
N THR A 490 27.52 7.05 -0.79
CA THR A 490 26.54 7.43 -1.81
C THR A 490 25.28 7.87 -1.09
N PRO A 491 25.30 9.02 -0.41
CA PRO A 491 24.22 9.44 0.47
C PRO A 491 23.00 9.90 -0.31
N THR A 492 23.15 10.24 -1.59
CA THR A 492 22.06 10.78 -2.41
C THR A 492 21.97 10.04 -3.73
N LEU A 493 20.74 9.70 -4.14
CA LEU A 493 20.41 9.25 -5.48
C LEU A 493 19.31 10.14 -6.07
N ILE A 494 19.46 10.52 -7.33
CA ILE A 494 18.53 11.41 -8.04
C ILE A 494 17.86 10.63 -9.15
N PHE A 495 16.54 10.58 -9.11
CA PHE A 495 15.68 9.99 -10.13
C PHE A 495 14.86 11.06 -10.83
N ALA A 496 14.31 10.72 -11.99
CA ALA A 496 13.36 11.56 -12.69
C ALA A 496 12.28 10.74 -13.39
N PHE A 497 11.13 11.36 -13.63
CA PHE A 497 10.15 10.92 -14.61
C PHE A 497 9.49 12.14 -15.25
N ASP A 498 8.88 11.91 -16.41
CA ASP A 498 8.21 12.96 -17.17
C ASP A 498 6.69 12.70 -17.16
N LEU A 499 5.90 13.74 -16.84
CA LEU A 499 4.44 13.76 -16.95
C LEU A 499 4.02 14.54 -18.21
N GLY A 500 3.18 13.94 -19.04
CA GLY A 500 2.74 14.53 -20.31
C GLY A 500 3.76 14.35 -21.45
N ASP A 501 3.46 14.93 -22.62
CA ASP A 501 4.39 14.95 -23.75
C ASP A 501 5.51 15.96 -23.48
N VAL A 502 6.54 15.52 -22.77
CA VAL A 502 7.81 16.25 -22.72
C VAL A 502 8.50 16.04 -24.05
N THR A 503 8.34 16.98 -24.99
CA THR A 503 9.24 17.05 -26.14
C THR A 503 10.63 17.39 -25.63
N ILE A 504 11.44 16.35 -25.41
CA ILE A 504 12.89 16.49 -25.41
C ILE A 504 13.23 16.92 -26.84
N VAL A 505 13.39 18.23 -27.07
CA VAL A 505 14.02 18.71 -28.30
C VAL A 505 15.47 18.27 -28.16
N PRO A 506 15.96 17.31 -28.96
CA PRO A 506 17.38 17.12 -29.06
C PRO A 506 17.91 18.39 -29.72
N ASP A 507 18.80 19.11 -29.07
CA ASP A 507 19.47 20.24 -29.70
C ASP A 507 20.02 19.76 -31.06
N SER A 508 19.47 20.35 -32.12
CA SER A 508 19.91 20.11 -33.48
C SER A 508 21.26 20.80 -33.64
N PRO A 509 22.32 20.13 -34.11
CA PRO A 509 23.67 20.69 -34.15
C PRO A 509 23.88 21.79 -35.21
N ASP A 510 22.82 22.24 -35.89
CA ASP A 510 22.90 23.21 -36.99
C ASP A 510 21.86 24.33 -36.86
N ALA A 511 22.06 25.27 -35.94
CA ALA A 511 21.45 26.59 -36.01
C ALA A 511 22.49 27.69 -35.67
N PRO A 512 22.65 28.73 -36.51
CA PRO A 512 23.74 29.68 -36.39
C PRO A 512 23.52 30.66 -35.24
N THR A 513 24.61 30.92 -34.53
CA THR A 513 24.72 31.78 -33.35
C THR A 513 24.51 33.26 -33.67
N THR A 514 23.61 33.89 -32.93
CA THR A 514 23.79 35.26 -32.42
C THR A 514 23.18 35.29 -31.03
N ASP A 515 24.04 35.41 -30.03
CA ASP A 515 23.80 35.29 -28.59
C ASP A 515 23.31 36.62 -27.96
N PRO A 516 22.07 36.64 -27.43
CA PRO A 516 21.61 37.56 -26.39
C PRO A 516 21.40 36.87 -25.02
N ALA A 517 21.77 35.59 -24.89
CA ALA A 517 21.55 34.72 -23.74
C ALA A 517 22.55 34.95 -22.59
N ALA A 518 23.77 35.41 -22.87
CA ALA A 518 24.79 35.66 -21.84
C ALA A 518 24.29 36.60 -20.73
N THR A 519 23.59 37.69 -21.08
CA THR A 519 23.02 38.62 -20.09
C THR A 519 21.87 38.03 -19.28
N SER A 520 21.06 37.13 -19.84
CA SER A 520 19.96 36.51 -19.08
C SER A 520 20.43 35.40 -18.16
N TRP A 521 21.48 34.66 -18.54
CA TRP A 521 22.00 33.55 -17.76
C TRP A 521 22.94 34.02 -16.66
N GLU A 522 23.73 35.07 -16.92
CA GLU A 522 24.47 35.79 -15.88
C GLU A 522 23.50 36.26 -14.78
N ASP A 523 22.45 37.01 -15.15
CA ASP A 523 21.47 37.55 -14.21
C ASP A 523 20.67 36.45 -13.47
N ALA A 524 20.33 35.35 -14.14
CA ALA A 524 19.66 34.22 -13.51
C ALA A 524 20.57 33.47 -12.54
N SER A 525 21.82 33.21 -12.94
CA SER A 525 22.81 32.50 -12.14
C SER A 525 23.10 33.22 -10.82
N ILE A 526 23.19 34.56 -10.86
CA ILE A 526 23.42 35.34 -9.65
C ILE A 526 22.19 35.44 -8.76
N THR A 527 21.00 35.51 -9.36
CA THR A 527 19.74 35.51 -8.61
C THR A 527 19.58 34.21 -7.82
N ILE A 528 19.94 33.06 -8.40
CA ILE A 528 19.87 31.77 -7.75
C ILE A 528 20.85 31.70 -6.58
N LEU A 529 22.11 32.06 -6.80
CA LEU A 529 23.11 32.06 -5.74
C LEU A 529 22.72 33.01 -4.60
N ASP A 530 22.14 34.16 -4.91
CA ASP A 530 21.67 35.11 -3.91
C ASP A 530 20.49 34.58 -3.09
N LEU A 531 19.50 33.97 -3.73
CA LEU A 531 18.37 33.37 -3.03
C LEU A 531 18.80 32.22 -2.09
N LEU A 532 19.72 31.37 -2.55
CA LEU A 532 20.23 30.24 -1.78
C LEU A 532 21.02 30.69 -0.54
N LEU A 533 21.86 31.72 -0.65
CA LEU A 533 22.57 32.29 0.49
C LEU A 533 21.63 33.10 1.40
N LEU A 534 20.62 33.78 0.85
CA LEU A 534 19.67 34.56 1.63
C LEU A 534 18.75 33.67 2.49
N ASP A 535 18.39 32.48 2.00
CA ASP A 535 17.49 31.54 2.70
C ASP A 535 18.05 31.07 4.06
N CYS A 536 19.38 30.97 4.17
CA CYS A 536 20.09 30.67 5.43
C CYS A 536 20.60 31.93 6.17
N GLY A 537 20.21 33.13 5.71
CA GLY A 537 20.55 34.40 6.35
C GLY A 537 21.95 34.94 6.05
N VAL A 538 22.62 34.44 5.01
CA VAL A 538 23.93 34.92 4.57
C VAL A 538 23.75 36.06 3.59
N THR A 539 24.39 37.21 3.89
CA THR A 539 24.43 38.35 2.96
C THR A 539 25.80 38.38 2.29
N ALA A 540 25.81 38.51 0.97
CA ALA A 540 27.03 38.56 0.18
C ALA A 540 27.00 39.70 -0.84
N THR A 541 28.18 40.13 -1.26
CA THR A 541 28.36 40.91 -2.49
C THR A 541 29.06 40.05 -3.53
N TYR A 542 28.63 40.13 -4.78
CA TYR A 542 29.09 39.21 -5.80
C TYR A 542 30.07 39.85 -6.78
N THR A 543 31.13 39.11 -7.10
CA THR A 543 32.05 39.41 -8.19
C THR A 543 31.91 38.37 -9.27
N ASN A 544 31.61 38.83 -10.49
CA ASN A 544 31.52 37.98 -11.65
C ASN A 544 32.92 37.55 -12.11
N MET A 545 33.17 36.24 -12.23
CA MET A 545 34.46 35.67 -12.66
C MET A 545 34.46 35.18 -14.12
N GLY A 546 33.33 35.28 -14.82
CA GLY A 546 33.19 34.91 -16.22
C GLY A 546 32.35 33.66 -16.44
N GLU A 547 31.97 33.47 -17.70
CA GLU A 547 31.25 32.31 -18.20
C GLU A 547 32.13 31.04 -18.17
N VAL A 548 31.50 29.90 -17.86
CA VAL A 548 32.07 28.56 -17.98
C VAL A 548 31.17 27.70 -18.87
N GLU A 549 31.65 26.52 -19.28
CA GLU A 549 30.84 25.61 -20.09
C GLU A 549 29.55 25.24 -19.34
N GLY A 550 28.42 25.73 -19.86
CA GLY A 550 27.10 25.50 -19.27
C GLY A 550 26.80 26.34 -18.03
N GLY A 551 27.48 27.46 -17.75
CA GLY A 551 27.18 28.25 -16.55
C GLY A 551 28.03 29.51 -16.31
N TRP A 552 28.04 30.00 -15.07
CA TRP A 552 28.80 31.18 -14.64
C TRP A 552 29.52 30.97 -13.31
N ASN A 553 30.72 31.53 -13.19
CA ASN A 553 31.48 31.56 -11.94
C ASN A 553 31.28 32.86 -11.18
N TRP A 554 31.09 32.75 -9.87
CA TRP A 554 30.85 33.86 -8.96
C TRP A 554 31.71 33.75 -7.71
N ILE A 555 32.27 34.88 -7.26
CA ILE A 555 32.78 35.02 -5.90
C ILE A 555 31.72 35.75 -5.06
N ALA A 556 31.19 35.07 -4.06
CA ALA A 556 30.33 35.64 -3.03
C ALA A 556 31.18 36.09 -1.83
N THR A 557 31.39 37.40 -1.69
CA THR A 557 32.09 37.98 -0.54
C THR A 557 31.13 38.12 0.63
N THR A 558 31.33 37.32 1.66
CA THR A 558 30.55 37.26 2.91
C THR A 558 31.34 37.85 4.08
N PRO A 559 30.73 38.09 5.26
CA PRO A 559 31.48 38.45 6.47
C PRO A 559 32.55 37.43 6.89
N SER A 560 32.37 36.15 6.51
CA SER A 560 33.29 35.03 6.76
C SER A 560 34.43 34.90 5.74
N GLY A 561 34.37 35.63 4.62
CA GLY A 561 35.36 35.58 3.55
C GLY A 561 34.75 35.38 2.16
N ASP A 562 35.60 35.11 1.18
CA ASP A 562 35.22 34.92 -0.22
C ASP A 562 34.90 33.45 -0.52
N ALA A 563 33.66 33.17 -0.91
CA ALA A 563 33.17 31.86 -1.31
C ALA A 563 33.07 31.78 -2.84
N ASP A 564 33.69 30.76 -3.43
CA ASP A 564 33.76 30.57 -4.89
C ASP A 564 32.71 29.53 -5.33
N PHE A 565 31.80 29.93 -6.23
CA PHE A 565 30.70 29.11 -6.72
C PHE A 565 30.65 29.06 -8.25
N THR A 566 30.34 27.89 -8.80
CA THR A 566 29.92 27.73 -10.20
C THR A 566 28.43 27.46 -10.25
N ILE A 567 27.69 28.20 -11.06
CA ILE A 567 26.26 27.98 -11.27
C ILE A 567 26.08 27.45 -12.69
N LEU A 568 25.77 26.16 -12.82
CA LEU A 568 25.59 25.46 -14.10
C LEU A 568 24.11 25.33 -14.44
N ASP A 569 23.79 25.30 -15.73
CA ASP A 569 22.50 24.92 -16.31
C ASP A 569 22.74 23.96 -17.49
N PRO A 570 23.15 22.71 -17.23
CA PRO A 570 23.54 21.80 -18.30
C PRO A 570 22.34 21.23 -19.08
N THR A 571 21.10 21.42 -18.61
CA THR A 571 19.89 20.76 -19.17
C THR A 571 18.59 21.58 -19.09
N GLY A 572 18.64 22.87 -18.74
CA GLY A 572 17.48 23.70 -18.36
C GLY A 572 17.13 23.63 -16.86
N ALA A 573 18.04 23.10 -16.03
CA ALA A 573 17.94 23.00 -14.58
C ALA A 573 19.25 23.44 -13.92
N TRP A 574 19.15 24.33 -12.94
CA TRP A 574 20.29 24.98 -12.31
C TRP A 574 20.97 24.10 -11.25
N TYR A 575 22.30 24.09 -11.24
CA TYR A 575 23.16 23.38 -10.30
C TYR A 575 24.20 24.33 -9.70
N VAL A 576 24.44 24.22 -8.39
CA VAL A 576 25.41 25.05 -7.67
C VAL A 576 26.57 24.21 -7.18
N GLN A 577 27.74 24.46 -7.74
CA GLN A 577 29.00 23.86 -7.33
C GLN A 577 29.75 24.79 -6.38
N ALA A 578 30.21 24.28 -5.24
CA ALA A 578 31.17 24.98 -4.40
C ALA A 578 32.61 24.67 -4.85
N ASN A 579 33.40 25.69 -5.11
CA ASN A 579 34.77 25.57 -5.63
C ASN A 579 35.85 25.76 -4.56
N ASN A 580 35.48 26.19 -3.35
CA ASN A 580 36.39 26.32 -2.22
C ASN A 580 35.75 25.90 -0.88
N GLU A 581 36.58 25.79 0.16
CA GLU A 581 36.17 25.28 1.48
C GLU A 581 35.02 26.10 2.09
N LEU A 582 35.11 27.43 2.02
CA LEU A 582 34.05 28.32 2.53
C LEU A 582 32.74 28.19 1.75
N ALA A 583 32.80 28.04 0.42
CA ALA A 583 31.61 27.79 -0.39
C ALA A 583 30.97 26.44 -0.04
N GLY A 584 31.76 25.41 0.24
CA GLY A 584 31.27 24.11 0.67
C GLY A 584 30.59 24.17 2.04
N GLU A 585 31.22 24.85 3.01
CA GLU A 585 30.63 25.08 4.33
C GLU A 585 29.31 25.83 4.26
N LEU A 586 29.28 26.93 3.48
CA LEU A 586 28.07 27.72 3.28
C LEU A 586 26.98 26.87 2.64
N ALA A 587 27.29 26.15 1.58
CA ALA A 587 26.28 25.43 0.85
C ALA A 587 25.76 24.19 1.60
N VAL A 588 26.58 23.56 2.47
CA VAL A 588 26.10 22.58 3.46
C VAL A 588 25.19 23.25 4.49
N SER A 589 25.62 24.38 5.06
CA SER A 589 24.85 25.09 6.09
C SER A 589 23.51 25.63 5.59
N CYS A 590 23.45 25.95 4.30
CA CYS A 590 22.30 26.52 3.62
C CYS A 590 21.48 25.46 2.86
N GLY A 591 21.85 24.17 2.95
CA GLY A 591 21.06 23.05 2.46
C GLY A 591 21.02 22.89 0.94
N PHE A 592 22.01 23.41 0.20
CA PHE A 592 22.04 23.34 -1.27
C PHE A 592 23.33 22.71 -1.84
N TYR A 593 24.15 22.09 -0.98
CA TYR A 593 25.33 21.33 -1.41
C TYR A 593 25.42 19.99 -0.71
N THR A 594 25.75 18.98 -1.50
CA THR A 594 26.20 17.67 -1.06
C THR A 594 27.59 17.44 -1.67
N PRO A 595 28.61 17.06 -0.87
CA PRO A 595 29.98 16.85 -1.35
C PRO A 595 30.12 15.74 -2.39
#